data_AF-A0A1Q9YHJ8-F1
#
_entry.id   AF-A0A1Q9YHJ8-F1
#
_cell.length_a   1.000
_cell.length_b   1.000
_cell.length_c   1.000
_cell.angle_alpha   90.00
_cell.angle_beta   90.00
_cell.angle_gamma   90.00
#
_symmetry.space_group_name_H-M   'P 1'
#
loop_
_entity.id
_entity.type
_entity.pdbx_description
1 polymer ?
#
loop_
_entity_poly.entity_id
_entity_poly.type
_entity_poly.pdbx_seq_one_letter_code
_entity_poly.pdbx_strand_id
1 'polypeptide(L)'
;MSKRLMIDVMDSGSVICSIYYHCSANTHRAYVELKQLVDIIENSAEVDPVLAIIAGLSKYGGGLVAQDKDYAKWRWPNREVLIAENRNAGLVTMTADSMSKYHQLADGFAEICLDNHTCTNLIWNGYCTWREMKACYEFHGCDWDEKWTEEYFANLPVVRWLGESVPWVHLNEAIAEVENSKEYRTESGSILFDLGCELELA
;
A
#
# COMPACT_ATOMS: atom_id res chain seq x y z
N MET A 1 -6.29 -16.08 4.86
CA MET A 1 -6.37 -15.06 5.94
C MET A 1 -6.37 -13.67 5.29
N SER A 2 -6.98 -12.65 5.90
CA SER A 2 -6.94 -11.29 5.33
C SER A 2 -5.53 -10.71 5.43
N LYS A 3 -5.00 -10.20 4.31
CA LYS A 3 -3.65 -9.62 4.25
C LYS A 3 -3.67 -8.17 4.75
N ARG A 4 -2.67 -7.82 5.55
CA ARG A 4 -2.56 -6.57 6.32
C ARG A 4 -1.64 -5.60 5.59
N LEU A 5 -2.12 -4.39 5.32
CA LEU A 5 -1.39 -3.34 4.61
C LEU A 5 -0.84 -2.32 5.59
N MET A 6 0.40 -1.88 5.37
CA MET A 6 0.98 -0.70 6.00
C MET A 6 1.25 0.37 4.95
N ILE A 7 0.82 1.60 5.20
CA ILE A 7 1.11 2.76 4.36
C ILE A 7 1.94 3.73 5.17
N ASP A 8 3.18 3.97 4.75
CA ASP A 8 4.03 5.00 5.36
C ASP A 8 3.82 6.35 4.67
N VAL A 9 3.69 7.42 5.47
CA VAL A 9 3.59 8.80 4.98
C VAL A 9 4.90 9.51 5.25
N MET A 10 5.53 9.97 4.17
CA MET A 10 6.86 10.56 4.14
C MET A 10 6.76 12.08 3.92
N ASP A 11 7.50 12.83 4.72
CA ASP A 11 7.68 14.29 4.59
C ASP A 11 9.13 14.64 4.92
N SER A 12 9.76 15.47 4.08
CA SER A 12 11.16 15.88 4.23
C SER A 12 12.11 14.69 4.44
N GLY A 13 11.85 13.59 3.71
CA GLY A 13 12.63 12.35 3.78
C GLY A 13 12.45 11.49 5.05
N SER A 14 11.47 11.77 5.90
CA SER A 14 11.19 11.00 7.12
C SER A 14 9.75 10.50 7.19
N VAL A 15 9.53 9.32 7.77
CA VAL A 15 8.18 8.81 8.07
C VAL A 15 7.58 9.66 9.20
N ILE A 16 6.50 10.39 8.90
CA ILE A 16 5.80 11.24 9.89
C ILE A 16 4.61 10.53 10.55
N CYS A 17 4.02 9.56 9.86
CA CYS A 17 3.04 8.63 10.40
C CYS A 17 2.96 7.39 9.51
N SER A 18 2.37 6.31 10.03
CA SER A 18 2.04 5.12 9.25
C SER A 18 0.60 4.69 9.51
N ILE A 19 -0.07 4.19 8.48
CA ILE A 19 -1.47 3.76 8.53
C ILE A 19 -1.55 2.25 8.30
N TYR A 20 -2.08 1.54 9.29
CA TYR A 20 -2.29 0.10 9.22
C TYR A 20 -3.74 -0.24 8.85
N TYR A 21 -3.90 -1.15 7.88
CA TYR A 21 -5.18 -1.71 7.45
C TYR A 21 -5.20 -3.22 7.60
N HIS A 22 -6.24 -3.77 8.23
CA HIS A 22 -6.30 -5.20 8.53
C HIS A 22 -6.69 -6.12 7.35
N CYS A 23 -7.24 -5.55 6.26
CA CYS A 23 -7.81 -6.30 5.13
C CYS A 23 -7.55 -5.66 3.75
N SER A 24 -6.42 -4.95 3.57
CA SER A 24 -6.18 -4.16 2.35
C SER A 24 -4.87 -4.49 1.62
N ALA A 25 -4.10 -5.51 2.02
CA ALA A 25 -2.86 -5.88 1.31
C ALA A 25 -3.09 -6.81 0.10
N ASN A 26 -3.74 -6.27 -0.93
CA ASN A 26 -3.66 -6.75 -2.30
C ASN A 26 -3.39 -5.56 -3.23
N THR A 27 -2.89 -5.81 -4.44
CA THR A 27 -2.39 -4.75 -5.32
C THR A 27 -3.44 -3.67 -5.58
N HIS A 28 -4.65 -4.06 -5.98
CA HIS A 28 -5.72 -3.11 -6.30
C HIS A 28 -6.20 -2.33 -5.06
N ARG A 29 -6.47 -3.01 -3.94
CA ARG A 29 -6.96 -2.36 -2.72
C ARG A 29 -5.94 -1.38 -2.16
N ALA A 30 -4.65 -1.68 -2.21
CA ALA A 30 -3.62 -0.76 -1.76
C ALA A 30 -3.68 0.58 -2.51
N TYR A 31 -3.89 0.57 -3.83
CA TYR A 31 -4.09 1.83 -4.57
C TYR A 31 -5.38 2.55 -4.20
N VAL A 32 -6.46 1.82 -3.91
CA VAL A 32 -7.71 2.44 -3.43
C VAL A 32 -7.50 3.14 -2.08
N GLU A 33 -6.79 2.50 -1.14
CA GLU A 33 -6.46 3.13 0.16
C GLU A 33 -5.53 4.34 -0.02
N LEU A 34 -4.51 4.24 -0.89
CA LEU A 34 -3.63 5.36 -1.23
C LEU A 34 -4.43 6.55 -1.77
N LYS A 35 -5.35 6.31 -2.71
CA LYS A 35 -6.22 7.35 -3.27
C LYS A 35 -7.10 7.99 -2.22
N GLN A 36 -7.70 7.18 -1.34
CA GLN A 36 -8.52 7.70 -0.24
C GLN A 36 -7.71 8.62 0.69
N LEU A 37 -6.48 8.23 1.04
CA LEU A 37 -5.60 9.04 1.90
C LEU A 37 -5.18 10.33 1.22
N VAL A 38 -4.82 10.29 -0.07
CA VAL A 38 -4.51 11.49 -0.86
C VAL A 38 -5.71 12.43 -0.92
N ASP A 39 -6.92 11.91 -1.16
CA ASP A 39 -8.14 12.72 -1.16
C ASP A 39 -8.41 13.37 0.21
N ILE A 40 -8.14 12.64 1.29
CA ILE A 40 -8.26 13.19 2.65
C ILE A 40 -7.28 14.36 2.83
N ILE A 41 -6.03 14.20 2.39
CA ILE A 41 -4.99 15.24 2.53
C ILE A 41 -5.33 16.47 1.68
N GLU A 42 -5.62 16.29 0.39
CA GLU A 42 -5.87 17.39 -0.56
C GLU A 42 -7.13 18.21 -0.23
N ASN A 43 -8.15 17.56 0.34
CA ASN A 43 -9.43 18.21 0.66
C ASN A 43 -9.55 18.64 2.14
N SER A 44 -8.50 18.46 2.95
CA SER A 44 -8.53 18.84 4.36
C SER A 44 -8.33 20.34 4.55
N ALA A 45 -8.98 20.89 5.58
CA ALA A 45 -8.68 22.24 6.08
C ALA A 45 -7.54 22.23 7.13
N GLU A 46 -7.09 21.06 7.57
CA GLU A 46 -5.98 20.93 8.52
C GLU A 46 -4.64 21.14 7.81
N VAL A 47 -3.79 21.99 8.41
CA VAL A 47 -2.44 22.28 7.88
C VAL A 47 -1.48 21.10 8.13
N ASP A 48 -1.67 20.36 9.22
CA ASP A 48 -0.86 19.19 9.54
C ASP A 48 -1.46 17.96 8.81
N PRO A 49 -0.71 17.31 7.89
CA PRO A 49 -1.21 16.18 7.12
C PRO A 49 -1.55 14.96 7.99
N VAL A 50 -0.86 14.76 9.11
CA VAL A 50 -1.17 13.65 10.03
C VAL A 50 -2.52 13.89 10.69
N LEU A 51 -2.80 15.13 11.10
CA LEU A 51 -4.09 15.50 11.68
C LEU A 51 -5.22 15.41 10.64
N ALA A 52 -4.95 15.82 9.39
CA ALA A 52 -5.87 15.65 8.26
C ALA A 52 -6.25 14.17 8.07
N ILE A 53 -5.25 13.28 8.03
CA ILE A 53 -5.46 11.83 7.88
C ILE A 53 -6.31 11.28 9.03
N ILE A 54 -5.94 11.58 10.28
CA ILE A 54 -6.69 11.09 11.45
C ILE A 54 -8.16 11.55 11.38
N ALA A 55 -8.41 12.83 11.13
CA ALA A 55 -9.76 13.39 11.05
C ALA A 55 -10.56 12.90 9.83
N GLY A 56 -9.89 12.59 8.72
CA GLY A 56 -10.51 12.02 7.54
C GLY A 56 -10.93 10.57 7.76
N LEU A 57 -10.03 9.73 8.29
CA LEU A 57 -10.29 8.31 8.56
C LEU A 57 -11.30 8.10 9.69
N SER A 58 -11.36 9.00 10.68
CA SER A 58 -12.32 8.90 11.79
C SER A 58 -13.78 8.95 11.34
N LYS A 59 -14.07 9.55 10.18
CA LYS A 59 -15.41 9.52 9.56
C LYS A 59 -15.90 8.10 9.22
N TYR A 60 -14.97 7.15 9.12
CA TYR A 60 -15.22 5.74 8.79
C TYR A 60 -14.90 4.79 9.96
N GLY A 61 -14.64 5.34 11.16
CA GLY A 61 -14.23 4.59 12.35
C GLY A 61 -12.72 4.31 12.44
N GLY A 62 -11.91 4.81 11.50
CA GLY A 62 -10.45 4.80 11.62
C GLY A 62 -9.95 5.89 12.58
N GLY A 63 -8.65 6.18 12.54
CA GLY A 63 -8.06 7.28 13.33
C GLY A 63 -6.83 6.86 14.12
N LEU A 64 -6.52 7.56 15.20
CA LEU A 64 -5.28 7.34 15.96
C LEU A 64 -5.33 6.03 16.76
N VAL A 65 -4.22 5.32 16.86
CA VAL A 65 -4.09 4.22 17.82
C VAL A 65 -4.09 4.73 19.27
N ALA A 66 -4.76 4.01 20.16
CA ALA A 66 -4.89 4.41 21.57
C ALA A 66 -3.53 4.61 22.27
N GLN A 67 -2.50 3.88 21.86
CA GLN A 67 -1.14 3.95 22.39
C GLN A 67 -0.48 5.31 22.17
N ASP A 68 -0.86 6.03 21.10
CA ASP A 68 -0.24 7.31 20.74
C ASP A 68 -1.01 8.52 21.27
N LYS A 69 -2.03 8.30 22.10
CA LYS A 69 -2.91 9.36 22.62
C LYS A 69 -2.14 10.46 23.37
N ASP A 70 -1.18 10.10 24.20
CA ASP A 70 -0.39 11.07 24.98
C ASP A 70 0.55 11.87 24.07
N TYR A 71 1.14 11.23 23.07
CA TYR A 71 1.95 11.90 22.05
C TYR A 71 1.13 12.89 21.23
N ALA A 72 -0.07 12.49 20.80
CA ALA A 72 -0.99 13.38 20.09
C ALA A 72 -1.43 14.57 20.95
N LYS A 73 -1.69 14.37 22.24
CA LYS A 73 -2.01 15.46 23.19
C LYS A 73 -0.85 16.42 23.39
N TRP A 74 0.39 15.93 23.37
CA TRP A 74 1.57 16.80 23.42
C TRP A 74 1.75 17.60 22.12
N ARG A 75 1.59 16.94 20.96
CA ARG A 75 1.76 17.57 19.63
C ARG A 75 0.67 18.58 19.31
N TRP A 76 -0.58 18.27 19.65
CA TRP A 76 -1.75 19.11 19.40
C TRP A 76 -2.59 19.32 20.68
N PRO A 77 -2.11 20.12 21.65
CA PRO A 77 -2.71 20.22 22.98
C PRO A 77 -4.14 20.78 23.01
N ASN A 78 -4.53 21.53 21.98
CA ASN A 78 -5.84 22.17 21.87
C ASN A 78 -6.76 21.45 20.89
N ARG A 79 -6.43 20.22 20.47
CA ARG A 79 -7.24 19.43 19.55
C ARG A 79 -7.71 18.14 20.21
N GLU A 80 -8.97 17.81 19.99
CA GLU A 80 -9.49 16.49 20.28
C GLU A 80 -9.11 15.56 19.14
N VAL A 81 -8.33 14.52 19.44
CA VAL A 81 -7.87 13.53 18.47
C VAL A 81 -8.62 12.24 18.70
N LEU A 82 -9.35 11.80 17.67
CA LEU A 82 -10.21 10.61 17.74
C LEU A 82 -9.38 9.34 17.65
N ILE A 83 -9.67 8.42 18.57
CA ILE A 83 -9.08 7.08 18.60
C ILE A 83 -9.87 6.17 17.66
N ALA A 84 -9.16 5.35 16.89
CA ALA A 84 -9.79 4.41 15.98
C ALA A 84 -10.62 3.35 16.70
N GLU A 85 -11.80 3.08 16.15
CA GLU A 85 -12.71 2.02 16.58
C GLU A 85 -12.67 0.81 15.63
N ASN A 86 -12.22 1.03 14.38
CA ASN A 86 -12.23 0.07 13.30
C ASN A 86 -10.89 0.04 12.56
N ARG A 87 -10.14 -1.05 12.76
CA ARG A 87 -8.86 -1.30 12.08
C ARG A 87 -8.94 -1.54 10.56
N ASN A 88 -10.13 -1.78 10.02
CA ASN A 88 -10.33 -1.87 8.57
C ASN A 88 -10.43 -0.47 7.94
N ALA A 89 -10.71 0.56 8.72
CA ALA A 89 -10.82 1.94 8.27
C ALA A 89 -9.51 2.74 8.45
N GLY A 90 -8.41 2.06 8.80
CA GLY A 90 -7.09 2.65 8.98
C GLY A 90 -6.76 3.02 10.43
N LEU A 91 -5.66 2.46 10.95
CA LEU A 91 -5.07 2.80 12.24
C LEU A 91 -3.83 3.68 12.03
N VAL A 92 -3.90 4.94 12.44
CA VAL A 92 -2.78 5.88 12.34
C VAL A 92 -1.86 5.71 13.54
N THR A 93 -0.57 5.51 13.25
CA THR A 93 0.52 5.38 14.21
C THR A 93 1.52 6.50 14.00
N MET A 94 2.10 7.01 15.08
CA MET A 94 2.94 8.22 15.11
C MET A 94 4.21 8.08 15.95
N THR A 95 4.26 7.11 16.86
CA THR A 95 5.46 6.86 17.68
C THR A 95 6.24 5.68 17.09
N ALA A 96 7.56 5.66 17.32
CA ALA A 96 8.41 4.57 16.81
C ALA A 96 7.95 3.19 17.32
N ASP A 97 7.48 3.13 18.58
CA ASP A 97 6.99 1.89 19.19
C ASP A 97 5.70 1.40 18.51
N SER A 98 4.75 2.30 18.25
CA SER A 98 3.50 1.93 17.59
C SER A 98 3.74 1.57 16.12
N MET A 99 4.51 2.37 15.38
CA MET A 99 4.88 2.07 13.99
C MET A 99 5.56 0.71 13.87
N SER A 100 6.59 0.44 14.69
CA SER A 100 7.33 -0.82 14.68
C SER A 100 6.43 -2.03 14.95
N LYS A 101 5.52 -1.92 15.93
CA LYS A 101 4.55 -2.97 16.25
C LYS A 101 3.67 -3.33 15.05
N TYR A 102 3.15 -2.34 14.33
CA TYR A 102 2.23 -2.60 13.21
C TYR A 102 2.95 -2.97 11.92
N HIS A 103 4.17 -2.47 11.70
CA HIS A 103 5.07 -2.92 10.63
C HIS A 103 5.31 -4.44 10.72
N GLN A 104 5.60 -4.97 11.92
CA GLN A 104 5.79 -6.41 12.13
C GLN A 104 4.54 -7.26 11.84
N LEU A 105 3.36 -6.64 11.78
CA LEU A 105 2.10 -7.31 11.49
C LEU A 105 1.68 -7.17 10.03
N ALA A 106 2.39 -6.39 9.22
CA ALA A 106 2.02 -6.13 7.84
C ALA A 106 2.45 -7.29 6.92
N ASP A 107 1.61 -7.59 5.94
CA ASP A 107 1.89 -8.54 4.85
C ASP A 107 2.23 -7.80 3.55
N GLY A 108 2.07 -6.48 3.51
CA GLY A 108 2.29 -5.65 2.33
C GLY A 108 2.46 -4.18 2.69
N PHE A 109 3.18 -3.46 1.84
CA PHE A 109 3.61 -2.08 2.09
C PHE A 109 3.27 -1.15 0.92
N ALA A 110 3.00 0.11 1.24
CA ALA A 110 2.88 1.19 0.28
C ALA A 110 3.35 2.49 0.94
N GLU A 111 3.56 3.52 0.12
CA GLU A 111 4.14 4.78 0.56
C GLU A 111 3.39 5.96 -0.05
N ILE A 112 3.29 7.06 0.71
CA ILE A 112 2.85 8.38 0.25
C ILE A 112 3.99 9.35 0.53
N CYS A 113 4.50 10.02 -0.51
CA CYS A 113 5.50 11.06 -0.38
C CYS A 113 4.88 12.44 -0.59
N LEU A 114 4.91 13.27 0.47
CA LEU A 114 4.37 14.63 0.44
C LEU A 114 5.29 15.60 -0.31
N ASP A 115 6.61 15.37 -0.33
CA ASP A 115 7.58 16.28 -0.94
C ASP A 115 7.38 16.44 -2.46
N ASN A 116 7.00 15.35 -3.13
CA ASN A 116 6.84 15.29 -4.59
C ASN A 116 5.42 14.88 -5.03
N HIS A 117 4.48 14.76 -4.10
CA HIS A 117 3.10 14.31 -4.33
C HIS A 117 3.03 13.01 -5.15
N THR A 118 3.71 11.98 -4.67
CA THR A 118 3.67 10.64 -5.26
C THR A 118 3.22 9.58 -4.26
N CYS A 119 2.79 8.44 -4.78
CA CYS A 119 2.52 7.23 -4.02
C CYS A 119 3.22 6.04 -4.68
N THR A 120 3.68 5.08 -3.89
CA THR A 120 4.30 3.85 -4.40
C THR A 120 3.55 2.65 -3.83
N ASN A 121 3.14 1.71 -4.70
CA ASN A 121 2.54 0.45 -4.28
C ASN A 121 3.58 -0.67 -4.40
N LEU A 122 3.93 -1.27 -3.26
CA LEU A 122 4.95 -2.33 -3.18
C LEU A 122 4.33 -3.72 -3.00
N ILE A 123 3.00 -3.84 -3.19
CA ILE A 123 2.29 -5.11 -3.07
C ILE A 123 2.20 -5.77 -4.44
N TRP A 124 3.28 -6.43 -4.83
CA TRP A 124 3.35 -7.30 -6.00
C TRP A 124 4.54 -8.27 -5.88
N ASN A 125 4.45 -9.39 -6.59
CA ASN A 125 5.61 -10.26 -6.86
C ASN A 125 6.08 -9.98 -8.28
N GLY A 126 7.39 -9.87 -8.51
CA GLY A 126 7.89 -9.60 -9.86
C GLY A 126 9.16 -10.34 -10.22
N TYR A 127 9.31 -10.56 -11.52
CA TYR A 127 10.42 -11.26 -12.14
C TYR A 127 10.87 -10.46 -13.37
N CYS A 128 12.17 -10.38 -13.63
CA CYS A 128 12.67 -9.67 -14.80
C CYS A 128 12.28 -10.39 -16.10
N THR A 129 12.18 -11.73 -16.06
CA THR A 129 11.78 -12.56 -17.20
C THR A 129 10.98 -13.79 -16.77
N TRP A 130 10.22 -14.39 -17.70
CA TRP A 130 9.54 -15.65 -17.44
C TRP A 130 10.49 -16.82 -17.15
N ARG A 131 11.72 -16.77 -17.70
CA ARG A 131 12.74 -17.80 -17.47
C ARG A 131 13.26 -17.76 -16.04
N GLU A 132 13.47 -16.55 -15.53
CA GLU A 132 13.82 -16.33 -14.12
C GLU A 132 12.70 -16.82 -13.21
N MET A 133 11.45 -16.46 -13.52
CA MET A 133 10.29 -16.95 -12.78
C MET A 133 10.25 -18.49 -12.76
N LYS A 134 10.43 -19.13 -13.91
CA LYS A 134 10.44 -20.60 -14.01
C LYS A 134 11.53 -21.22 -13.15
N ALA A 135 12.75 -20.71 -13.22
CA ALA A 135 13.86 -21.21 -12.41
C ALA A 135 13.58 -21.06 -10.90
N CYS A 136 12.93 -19.96 -10.50
CA CYS A 136 12.51 -19.74 -9.11
C CYS A 136 11.48 -20.78 -8.65
N TYR A 137 10.44 -21.03 -9.46
CA TYR A 137 9.42 -22.04 -9.17
C TYR A 137 10.03 -23.45 -9.07
N GLU A 138 10.88 -23.84 -10.03
CA GLU A 138 11.56 -25.13 -10.01
C GLU A 138 12.47 -25.29 -8.78
N PHE A 139 13.19 -24.23 -8.39
CA PHE A 139 14.07 -24.24 -7.22
C PHE A 139 13.29 -24.39 -5.91
N HIS A 140 12.13 -23.75 -5.79
CA HIS A 140 11.27 -23.81 -4.60
C HIS A 140 10.29 -24.99 -4.60
N GLY A 141 10.29 -25.82 -5.65
CA GLY A 141 9.36 -26.94 -5.79
C GLY A 141 7.90 -26.50 -5.94
N CYS A 142 7.68 -25.29 -6.46
CA CYS A 142 6.34 -24.76 -6.75
C CYS A 142 5.81 -25.34 -8.06
N ASP A 143 4.49 -25.54 -8.14
CA ASP A 143 3.84 -26.02 -9.36
C ASP A 143 3.96 -24.99 -10.50
N TRP A 144 4.44 -25.44 -11.66
CA TRP A 144 4.50 -24.64 -12.87
C TRP A 144 3.23 -24.86 -13.71
N ASP A 145 2.52 -23.78 -14.04
CA ASP A 145 1.36 -23.88 -14.92
C ASP A 145 1.80 -24.10 -16.37
N GLU A 146 1.30 -25.15 -17.02
CA GLU A 146 1.62 -25.46 -18.43
C GLU A 146 1.25 -24.31 -19.39
N LYS A 147 0.31 -23.44 -19.01
CA LYS A 147 -0.08 -22.27 -19.80
C LYS A 147 0.97 -21.15 -19.79
N TRP A 148 1.85 -21.11 -18.79
CA TRP A 148 2.89 -20.09 -18.62
C TRP A 148 4.02 -20.29 -19.64
N THR A 149 3.72 -19.91 -20.87
CA THR A 149 4.64 -19.92 -22.01
C THR A 149 5.17 -18.53 -22.29
N GLU A 150 6.24 -18.42 -23.09
CA GLU A 150 6.75 -17.11 -23.53
C GLU A 150 5.67 -16.26 -24.22
N GLU A 151 4.84 -16.89 -25.06
CA GLU A 151 3.72 -16.24 -25.74
C GLU A 151 2.63 -15.76 -24.77
N TYR A 152 2.36 -16.52 -23.70
CA TYR A 152 1.45 -16.10 -22.64
C TYR A 152 1.92 -14.80 -21.99
N PHE A 153 3.19 -14.75 -21.55
CA PHE A 153 3.74 -13.57 -20.89
C PHE A 153 3.86 -12.35 -21.81
N ALA A 154 4.13 -12.57 -23.11
CA ALA A 154 4.16 -11.50 -24.10
C ALA A 154 2.79 -10.81 -24.30
N ASN A 155 1.70 -11.55 -24.04
CA ASN A 155 0.33 -11.07 -24.18
C ASN A 155 -0.27 -10.53 -22.88
N LEU A 156 0.48 -10.49 -21.77
CA LEU A 156 0.00 -9.87 -20.54
C LEU A 156 -0.26 -8.37 -20.73
N PRO A 157 -1.28 -7.82 -20.06
CA PRO A 157 -1.53 -6.39 -20.02
C PRO A 157 -0.29 -5.62 -19.56
N VAL A 158 0.02 -4.54 -20.27
CA VAL A 158 1.12 -3.65 -19.88
C VAL A 158 0.60 -2.70 -18.81
N VAL A 159 1.34 -2.59 -17.71
CA VAL A 159 1.11 -1.61 -16.64
C VAL A 159 2.29 -0.66 -16.56
N ARG A 160 1.98 0.59 -16.23
CA ARG A 160 2.94 1.68 -16.13
C ARG A 160 3.36 1.93 -14.70
N TRP A 161 2.43 1.78 -13.76
CA TRP A 161 2.55 2.37 -12.44
C TRP A 161 2.84 1.37 -11.31
N LEU A 162 2.63 0.08 -11.54
CA LEU A 162 2.84 -0.95 -10.51
C LEU A 162 4.33 -1.12 -10.20
N GLY A 163 4.71 -0.88 -8.94
CA GLY A 163 6.10 -0.88 -8.49
C GLY A 163 6.87 0.42 -8.74
N GLU A 164 6.22 1.40 -9.35
CA GLU A 164 6.78 2.72 -9.64
C GLU A 164 6.13 3.80 -8.79
N SER A 165 6.78 4.96 -8.68
CA SER A 165 6.17 6.12 -8.04
C SER A 165 5.11 6.75 -8.95
N VAL A 166 3.89 6.83 -8.44
CA VAL A 166 2.70 7.34 -9.13
C VAL A 166 2.41 8.76 -8.64
N PRO A 167 2.45 9.79 -9.49
CA PRO A 167 1.95 11.11 -9.14
C PRO A 167 0.48 11.04 -8.73
N TRP A 168 0.08 11.79 -7.69
CA TRP A 168 -1.28 11.74 -7.14
C TRP A 168 -2.38 11.91 -8.20
N VAL A 169 -2.15 12.80 -9.18
CA VAL A 169 -3.06 13.06 -10.30
C VAL A 169 -3.33 11.84 -11.20
N HIS A 170 -2.43 10.85 -11.20
CA HIS A 170 -2.55 9.62 -12.00
C HIS A 170 -2.98 8.39 -11.17
N LEU A 171 -3.34 8.55 -9.89
CA LEU A 171 -3.76 7.41 -9.07
C LEU A 171 -4.99 6.68 -9.62
N ASN A 172 -5.94 7.39 -10.22
CA ASN A 172 -7.10 6.75 -10.85
C ASN A 172 -6.69 5.91 -12.08
N GLU A 173 -5.69 6.36 -12.84
CA GLU A 173 -5.15 5.59 -13.97
C GLU A 173 -4.45 4.33 -13.46
N ALA A 174 -3.62 4.45 -12.42
CA ALA A 174 -2.95 3.30 -11.80
C ALA A 174 -3.93 2.27 -11.22
N ILE A 175 -5.03 2.71 -10.59
CA ILE A 175 -6.11 1.83 -10.12
C ILE A 175 -6.74 1.07 -11.30
N ALA A 176 -7.10 1.80 -12.36
CA ALA A 176 -7.74 1.21 -13.53
C ALA A 176 -6.84 0.20 -14.24
N GLU A 177 -5.53 0.44 -14.32
CA GLU A 177 -4.55 -0.51 -14.86
C GLU A 177 -4.60 -1.86 -14.14
N VAL A 178 -4.61 -1.84 -12.80
CA VAL A 178 -4.56 -3.07 -12.01
C VAL A 178 -5.91 -3.74 -11.79
N GLU A 179 -7.04 -3.04 -11.96
CA GLU A 179 -8.38 -3.66 -11.85
C GLU A 179 -8.63 -4.73 -12.94
N ASN A 180 -7.93 -4.62 -14.08
CA ASN A 180 -8.22 -5.40 -15.28
C ASN A 180 -7.57 -6.80 -15.35
N SER A 181 -6.67 -7.14 -14.43
CA SER A 181 -5.97 -8.42 -14.42
C SER A 181 -5.44 -8.75 -13.02
N LYS A 182 -4.77 -9.90 -12.85
CA LYS A 182 -3.93 -10.23 -11.69
C LYS A 182 -2.46 -10.44 -12.07
N GLU A 183 -2.20 -10.45 -13.37
CA GLU A 183 -0.91 -10.74 -13.97
C GLU A 183 -0.65 -9.65 -15.02
N TYR A 184 0.52 -9.06 -14.96
CA TYR A 184 0.88 -7.90 -15.75
C TYR A 184 2.30 -8.01 -16.25
N ARG A 185 2.65 -7.14 -17.20
CA ARG A 185 4.03 -6.87 -17.54
C ARG A 185 4.31 -5.38 -17.54
N THR A 186 5.55 -4.99 -17.25
CA THR A 186 5.99 -3.61 -17.45
C THR A 186 6.38 -3.37 -18.91
N GLU A 187 6.55 -2.11 -19.31
CA GLU A 187 7.09 -1.76 -20.63
C GLU A 187 8.47 -2.37 -20.89
N SER A 188 9.26 -2.56 -19.83
CA SER A 188 10.59 -3.19 -19.90
C SER A 188 10.55 -4.72 -20.06
N GLY A 189 9.37 -5.33 -19.89
CA GLY A 189 9.16 -6.78 -20.01
C GLY A 189 9.19 -7.56 -18.71
N SER A 190 9.41 -6.90 -17.56
CA SER A 190 9.26 -7.55 -16.24
C SER A 190 7.83 -8.03 -16.05
N ILE A 191 7.66 -9.18 -15.40
CA ILE A 191 6.36 -9.79 -15.14
C ILE A 191 6.00 -9.51 -13.69
N LEU A 192 4.75 -9.10 -13.45
CA LEU A 192 4.25 -8.73 -12.13
C LEU A 192 2.97 -9.52 -11.82
N PHE A 193 2.83 -9.97 -10.58
CA PHE A 193 1.68 -10.70 -10.07
C PHE A 193 1.11 -10.01 -8.83
N ASP A 194 -0.21 -9.99 -8.72
CA ASP A 194 -0.87 -9.65 -7.46
C ASP A 194 -0.46 -10.67 -6.39
N LEU A 195 -0.03 -10.18 -5.22
CA LEU A 195 0.27 -11.00 -4.04
C LEU A 195 -0.93 -11.87 -3.62
N GLY A 196 -2.14 -11.61 -4.10
CA GLY A 196 -3.31 -12.48 -3.93
C GLY A 196 -3.29 -13.80 -4.70
N CYS A 197 -2.38 -14.01 -5.66
CA CYS A 197 -2.19 -15.29 -6.36
C CYS A 197 -1.14 -16.14 -5.62
N GLU A 198 -1.63 -17.03 -4.75
CA GLU A 198 -1.06 -18.31 -4.28
C GLU A 198 0.42 -18.64 -4.59
N LEU A 199 1.35 -17.75 -4.25
CA LEU A 199 2.70 -18.12 -3.84
C LEU A 199 2.74 -18.06 -2.31
N GLU A 200 1.97 -18.94 -1.67
CA GLU A 200 2.34 -19.37 -0.32
C GLU A 200 3.59 -20.23 -0.51
N LEU A 201 4.76 -19.58 -0.50
CA LEU A 201 6.02 -20.28 -0.27
C LEU A 201 5.86 -21.02 1.07
N ALA A 202 5.68 -22.34 0.98
CA ALA A 202 5.59 -23.23 2.13
C ALA A 202 6.88 -23.26 2.94
#